data_AF-A0A432STY8-F1
#
_entry.id   AF-A0A432STY8-F1
#
_cell.length_a   1.000
_cell.length_b   1.000
_cell.length_c   1.000
_cell.angle_alpha   90.00
_cell.angle_beta   90.00
_cell.angle_gamma   90.00
#
_symmetry.space_group_name_H-M   'P 1'
#
loop_
_entity.id
_entity.type
_entity.pdbx_description
1 polymer ?
#
loop_
_entity_poly.entity_id
_entity_poly.type
_entity_poly.pdbx_seq_one_letter_code
_entity_poly.pdbx_strand_id
1 'polypeptide(L)'
;MKYIKLTTVTLLLATSLLSANADKFAERQEIALNHLTKKIDLLTTYKSCLSSSKTGKDMKACRVTFKASRDILRAETKAKRKALKGK
;
A
#
# COMPACT_ATOMS: atom_id res chain seq x y z
N MET A 1 -21.94 29.25 36.15
CA MET A 1 -21.07 29.24 34.95
C MET A 1 -19.77 28.42 35.15
N LYS A 2 -19.82 27.18 35.67
CA LYS A 2 -18.61 26.33 35.83
C LYS A 2 -18.56 25.14 34.85
N TYR A 3 -19.70 24.72 34.31
CA TYR A 3 -19.79 23.54 33.42
C TYR A 3 -19.40 23.81 31.95
N ILE A 4 -19.55 25.06 31.47
CA ILE A 4 -19.20 25.43 30.09
C ILE A 4 -17.67 25.34 29.85
N LYS A 5 -16.86 25.60 30.88
CA LYS A 5 -15.40 25.48 30.80
C LYS A 5 -14.92 24.03 30.81
N LEU A 6 -15.70 23.11 31.36
CA LEU A 6 -15.33 21.69 31.45
C LEU A 6 -15.63 20.94 30.15
N THR A 7 -16.69 21.34 29.44
CA THR A 7 -17.13 20.72 28.18
C THR A 7 -16.25 21.14 27.00
N THR A 8 -15.74 22.37 26.98
CA THR A 8 -14.82 22.81 25.90
C THR A 8 -13.45 22.13 25.98
N VAL A 9 -12.95 21.88 27.19
CA VAL A 9 -11.65 21.21 27.40
C VAL A 9 -11.73 19.72 27.04
N THR A 10 -12.83 19.05 27.33
CA THR A 10 -13.03 17.64 26.94
C THR A 10 -13.23 17.48 25.42
N LEU A 11 -13.85 18.44 24.75
CA LEU A 11 -14.01 18.40 23.29
C LEU A 11 -12.68 18.63 22.54
N LEU A 12 -11.81 19.52 23.04
CA LEU A 12 -10.47 19.75 22.47
C LEU A 12 -9.49 18.58 22.69
N LEU A 13 -9.67 17.80 23.76
CA LEU A 13 -8.85 16.61 24.03
C LEU A 13 -9.25 15.43 23.13
N ALA A 14 -10.52 15.32 22.76
CA ALA A 14 -11.01 14.27 21.88
C ALA A 14 -10.54 14.43 20.42
N THR A 15 -10.41 15.67 19.93
CA THR A 15 -9.92 15.96 18.57
C THR A 15 -8.41 15.72 18.41
N SER A 16 -7.63 15.95 19.47
CA SER A 16 -6.18 15.69 19.48
C SER A 16 -5.82 14.20 19.56
N LEU A 17 -6.71 13.34 20.06
CA LEU A 17 -6.53 11.88 20.03
C LEU A 17 -6.90 11.24 18.68
N LEU A 18 -7.78 11.87 17.90
CA LEU A 18 -8.15 11.42 16.55
C LEU A 18 -7.00 11.61 15.54
N SER A 19 -6.19 12.66 15.69
CA SER A 19 -5.08 12.97 14.78
C SER A 19 -3.89 12.03 14.93
N ALA A 20 -3.61 11.51 16.13
CA ALA A 20 -2.49 10.59 16.37
C ALA A 20 -2.61 9.25 15.60
N ASN A 21 -3.83 8.84 15.24
CA ASN A 21 -4.08 7.66 14.41
C ASN A 21 -4.28 7.99 12.91
N ALA A 22 -4.53 9.26 12.58
CA ALA A 22 -4.76 9.71 11.20
C ALA A 22 -3.49 9.58 10.35
N ASP A 23 -2.33 9.94 10.89
CA ASP A 23 -1.04 9.83 10.19
C ASP A 23 -0.69 8.37 9.89
N LYS A 24 -0.87 7.46 10.86
CA LYS A 24 -0.67 6.01 10.68
C LYS A 24 -1.66 5.42 9.68
N PHE A 25 -2.88 5.95 9.60
CA PHE A 25 -3.87 5.52 8.62
C PHE A 25 -3.51 6.00 7.20
N ALA A 26 -3.12 7.27 7.05
CA ALA A 26 -2.68 7.84 5.78
C ALA A 26 -1.47 7.10 5.21
N GLU A 27 -0.46 6.79 6.03
CA GLU A 27 0.73 6.04 5.61
C GLU A 27 0.38 4.60 5.17
N ARG A 28 -0.56 3.94 5.87
CA ARG A 28 -1.06 2.61 5.47
C ARG A 28 -1.84 2.65 4.16
N GLN A 29 -2.66 3.68 3.98
CA GLN A 29 -3.43 3.92 2.77
C GLN A 29 -2.48 4.15 1.58
N GLU A 30 -1.45 4.96 1.76
CA GLU A 30 -0.44 5.23 0.73
C GLU A 30 0.29 3.94 0.32
N ILE A 31 0.73 3.12 1.27
CA ILE A 31 1.37 1.82 0.96
C ILE A 31 0.43 0.90 0.19
N ALA A 32 -0.85 0.87 0.57
CA ALA A 32 -1.84 0.04 -0.11
C ALA A 32 -2.07 0.52 -1.56
N LEU A 33 -2.25 1.83 -1.77
CA LEU A 33 -2.43 2.43 -3.08
C LEU A 33 -1.19 2.21 -3.96
N ASN A 34 0.01 2.47 -3.44
CA ASN A 34 1.26 2.26 -4.16
C ASN A 34 1.43 0.78 -4.58
N HIS A 35 1.10 -0.17 -3.70
CA HIS A 35 1.13 -1.59 -4.04
C HIS A 35 0.12 -1.95 -5.14
N LEU A 36 -1.08 -1.35 -5.13
CA LEU A 36 -2.08 -1.56 -6.18
C LEU A 36 -1.61 -1.00 -7.52
N THR A 37 -1.09 0.23 -7.55
CA THR A 37 -0.53 0.85 -8.76
C THR A 37 0.56 -0.03 -9.37
N LYS A 38 1.58 -0.40 -8.58
CA LYS A 38 2.66 -1.28 -9.06
C LYS A 38 2.14 -2.64 -9.55
N LYS A 39 1.09 -3.18 -8.92
CA LYS A 39 0.48 -4.45 -9.35
C LYS A 39 -0.26 -4.31 -10.69
N ILE A 40 -0.95 -3.19 -10.90
CA ILE A 40 -1.59 -2.87 -12.19
C ILE A 40 -0.54 -2.74 -13.29
N ASP A 41 0.58 -2.07 -13.01
CA ASP A 41 1.68 -1.93 -13.97
C ASP A 41 2.25 -3.30 -14.35
N LEU A 42 2.53 -4.16 -13.36
CA LEU A 42 3.01 -5.52 -13.60
C LEU A 42 2.04 -6.35 -14.45
N LEU A 43 0.73 -6.24 -14.19
CA LEU A 43 -0.28 -6.94 -14.97
C LEU A 43 -0.36 -6.40 -16.39
N THR A 44 -0.22 -5.09 -16.56
CA THR A 44 -0.20 -4.44 -17.88
C THR A 44 1.02 -4.89 -18.67
N THR A 45 2.21 -4.87 -18.08
CA THR A 45 3.44 -5.36 -18.72
C THR A 45 3.34 -6.85 -19.06
N TYR A 46 2.81 -7.67 -18.15
CA TYR A 46 2.65 -9.09 -18.41
C TYR A 46 1.65 -9.37 -19.53
N LYS A 47 0.52 -8.65 -19.55
CA LYS A 47 -0.45 -8.71 -20.64
C LYS A 47 0.22 -8.36 -21.98
N SER A 48 0.95 -7.24 -22.04
CA SER A 48 1.65 -6.82 -23.26
C SER A 48 2.69 -7.87 -23.71
N CYS A 49 3.43 -8.48 -22.78
CA CYS A 49 4.38 -9.55 -23.07
C CYS A 49 3.68 -10.78 -23.67
N LEU A 50 2.54 -11.19 -23.10
CA LEU A 50 1.75 -12.29 -23.65
C LEU A 50 1.18 -11.95 -25.03
N SER A 51 0.70 -10.73 -25.23
CA SER A 51 0.15 -10.28 -26.51
C SER A 51 1.20 -10.21 -27.62
N SER A 52 2.47 -10.00 -27.30
CA SER A 52 3.57 -10.01 -28.29
C SER A 52 4.26 -11.36 -28.44
N SER A 53 4.00 -12.31 -27.54
CA SER A 53 4.60 -13.65 -27.56
C SER A 53 4.07 -14.47 -28.74
N LYS A 54 4.98 -15.11 -29.49
CA LYS A 54 4.65 -15.91 -30.69
C LYS A 54 4.80 -17.41 -30.46
N THR A 55 5.54 -17.80 -29.43
CA THR A 55 5.83 -19.20 -29.11
C THR A 55 5.55 -19.52 -27.65
N GLY A 56 5.39 -20.82 -27.34
CA GLY A 56 5.29 -21.28 -25.96
C GLY A 56 6.53 -20.98 -25.11
N LYS A 57 7.72 -20.87 -25.74
CA LYS A 57 8.95 -20.44 -25.05
C LYS A 57 8.86 -18.99 -24.60
N ASP A 58 8.35 -18.11 -25.45
CA ASP A 58 8.15 -16.68 -25.14
C ASP A 58 7.14 -16.51 -23.99
N MET A 59 6.02 -17.25 -24.03
CA MET A 59 5.04 -17.24 -22.94
C MET A 59 5.64 -17.70 -21.60
N LYS A 60 6.53 -18.69 -21.64
CA LYS A 60 7.23 -19.16 -20.44
C LYS A 60 8.18 -18.07 -19.91
N ALA A 61 8.90 -17.38 -20.78
CA ALA A 61 9.74 -16.25 -20.41
C ALA A 61 8.91 -15.13 -19.75
N CYS A 62 7.79 -14.72 -20.36
CA CYS A 62 6.86 -13.75 -19.77
C CYS A 62 6.40 -14.15 -18.36
N ARG A 63 6.06 -15.42 -18.15
CA ARG A 63 5.65 -15.95 -16.84
C ARG A 63 6.75 -15.89 -15.80
N VAL A 64 7.98 -16.26 -16.17
CA VAL A 64 9.13 -16.24 -15.26
C VAL A 64 9.42 -14.80 -14.83
N THR A 65 9.49 -13.87 -15.78
CA THR A 65 9.72 -12.45 -15.50
C THR A 65 8.61 -11.87 -14.61
N PHE A 66 7.34 -12.12 -14.95
CA PHE A 66 6.21 -11.65 -14.14
C PHE A 66 6.25 -12.22 -12.71
N LYS A 67 6.58 -13.51 -12.55
CA LYS A 67 6.71 -14.14 -11.23
C LYS A 67 7.81 -13.47 -10.41
N ALA A 68 8.99 -13.26 -10.99
CA ALA A 68 10.10 -12.60 -10.32
C ALA A 68 9.73 -11.18 -9.86
N SER A 69 9.19 -10.36 -10.76
CA SER A 69 8.81 -8.97 -10.43
C SER A 69 7.70 -8.89 -9.39
N ARG A 70 6.73 -9.82 -9.43
CA ARG A 70 5.68 -9.92 -8.41
C ARG A 70 6.25 -10.30 -7.04
N ASP A 71 7.19 -11.22 -7.01
CA ASP A 71 7.79 -11.69 -5.74
C ASP A 71 8.65 -10.57 -5.11
N ILE A 72 9.34 -9.76 -5.92
CA ILE A 72 10.01 -8.53 -5.47
C ILE A 72 9.00 -7.54 -4.88
N LEU A 73 7.91 -7.24 -5.60
CA LEU A 73 6.87 -6.32 -5.12
C LEU A 73 6.26 -6.76 -3.77
N ARG A 74 6.04 -8.07 -3.61
CA ARG A 74 5.57 -8.65 -2.34
C ARG A 74 6.60 -8.46 -1.22
N ALA A 75 7.88 -8.69 -1.50
CA ALA A 75 8.94 -8.52 -0.53
C ALA A 75 9.06 -7.05 -0.08
N GLU A 76 9.07 -6.10 -1.02
CA GLU A 76 9.08 -4.65 -0.74
C GLU A 76 7.89 -4.24 0.15
N THR A 77 6.69 -4.68 -0.22
CA THR A 77 5.47 -4.32 0.51
C THR A 77 5.47 -4.92 1.91
N LYS A 78 5.98 -6.16 2.07
CA LYS A 78 6.14 -6.80 3.38
C LYS A 78 7.17 -6.05 4.24
N ALA A 79 8.28 -5.59 3.66
CA ALA A 79 9.28 -4.79 4.36
C ALA A 79 8.70 -3.45 4.84
N LYS A 80 7.99 -2.71 3.98
CA LYS A 80 7.32 -1.45 4.34
C LYS A 80 6.29 -1.65 5.46
N ARG A 81 5.47 -2.70 5.37
CA ARG A 81 4.49 -3.05 6.43
C ARG A 81 5.15 -3.41 7.76
N LYS A 82 6.31 -4.07 7.74
CA LYS A 82 7.07 -4.38 8.97
C LYS A 82 7.63 -3.12 9.61
N ALA A 83 8.18 -2.19 8.81
CA ALA A 83 8.66 -0.90 9.29
C ALA A 83 7.57 -0.09 10.01
N LEU A 84 6.31 -0.18 9.56
CA LEU A 84 5.16 0.44 10.23
C LEU A 84 4.70 -0.24 11.52
N LYS A 85 5.07 -1.50 11.75
CA LYS A 85 4.71 -2.25 12.97
C LYS A 85 5.77 -2.14 14.06
N GLY A 86 6.99 -1.78 13.69
CA GLY A 86 8.11 -1.55 14.63
C GLY A 86 8.26 -0.10 15.08
N LYS A 87 7.37 0.80 14.65
CA LYS A 87 7.20 2.19 15.10
C LYS A 87 5.84 2.36 15.79
#